data_AF-A0A1B8NXD5-F1
#
_entry.id   AF-A0A1B8NXD5-F1
#
_cell.length_a   1.000
_cell.length_b   1.000
_cell.length_c   1.000
_cell.angle_alpha   90.00
_cell.angle_beta   90.00
_cell.angle_gamma   90.00
#
_symmetry.space_group_name_H-M   'P 1'
#
loop_
_entity.id
_entity.type
_entity.pdbx_description
1 polymer ?
#
loop_
_entity_poly.entity_id
_entity_poly.type
_entity_poly.pdbx_seq_one_letter_code
_entity_poly.pdbx_strand_id
1 'polypeptide(L)'
;MNAPVDLHESLKPRILPRPRDAAVEQRALAEGLTPLQARILAGRLGGYTGELAPLVAPSLRYLAHPERLQDGRRAAERIARAVTEGEHIGILTDYDVDGITSHVVIRRTLNELFGIPENRLHSLIGHRIHDGYGISLPLVERTLSLSPRPSLVITADCGSSDEPRIARLREAGIDVVVSDHHALPTEGPPASAFATVNPTRDDCTYPDPTIAGCMVAWLVMSLTRSVLIEWGVLEPATPKLSPWLSYVALGTVADCVSLGGSAANRAVVAHGLTLINRMEAACWRTMAQRLGMIACPSTPRPWPSRWARGSTPVRGSTIPMPRCTSCWRRTTPRRRVTWKRWIRTISRARPSRRR
;
A
#
# COMPACT_ATOMS: atom_id res chain seq x y z
N MET A 1 42.87 3.64 17.99
CA MET A 1 43.01 3.70 16.53
C MET A 1 42.40 2.44 15.96
N ASN A 2 41.28 2.52 15.24
CA ASN A 2 40.70 1.35 14.58
C ASN A 2 41.57 1.00 13.36
N ALA A 3 41.98 -0.25 13.25
CA ALA A 3 42.73 -0.74 12.11
C ALA A 3 41.98 -0.45 10.80
N PRO A 4 42.68 -0.11 9.70
CA PRO A 4 42.03 0.15 8.42
C PRO A 4 41.24 -1.09 7.98
N VAL A 5 39.95 -0.91 7.73
CA VAL A 5 39.08 -1.97 7.22
C VAL A 5 39.48 -2.24 5.77
N ASP A 6 40.02 -3.42 5.51
CA ASP A 6 40.25 -3.89 4.15
C ASP A 6 38.89 -4.13 3.47
N LEU A 7 38.48 -3.15 2.66
CA LEU A 7 37.22 -3.20 1.94
C LEU A 7 37.18 -4.40 0.98
N HIS A 8 38.31 -4.85 0.44
CA HIS A 8 38.37 -5.98 -0.48
C HIS A 8 38.06 -7.30 0.23
N GLU A 9 38.63 -7.55 1.40
CA GLU A 9 38.26 -8.69 2.27
C GLU A 9 36.80 -8.59 2.74
N SER A 10 36.34 -7.39 3.11
CA SER A 10 34.96 -7.19 3.59
C SER A 10 33.89 -7.43 2.51
N LEU A 11 34.25 -7.31 1.23
CA LEU A 11 33.38 -7.49 0.08
C LEU A 11 33.43 -8.90 -0.53
N LYS A 12 34.32 -9.78 -0.05
CA LYS A 12 34.37 -11.17 -0.51
C LYS A 12 33.04 -11.89 -0.16
N PRO A 13 32.36 -12.52 -1.13
CA PRO A 13 31.16 -13.29 -0.85
C PRO A 13 31.44 -14.44 0.13
N ARG A 14 30.73 -14.45 1.26
CA ARG A 14 30.81 -15.53 2.24
C ARG A 14 29.55 -16.38 2.15
N ILE A 15 29.73 -17.70 2.06
CA ILE A 15 28.61 -18.65 2.18
C ILE A 15 28.42 -18.90 3.68
N LEU A 16 27.36 -18.31 4.24
CA LEU A 16 27.00 -18.50 5.64
C LEU A 16 25.71 -19.35 5.71
N PRO A 17 25.69 -20.41 6.53
CA PRO A 17 24.44 -21.10 6.82
C PRO A 17 23.51 -20.13 7.52
N ARG A 18 22.26 -20.07 7.05
CA ARG A 18 21.24 -19.26 7.68
C ARG A 18 20.83 -19.92 9.00
N PRO A 19 20.94 -19.24 10.15
CA PRO A 19 20.42 -19.75 11.41
C PRO A 19 18.93 -20.08 11.27
N ARG A 20 18.49 -21.17 11.89
CA ARG A 20 17.11 -21.63 11.87
C ARG A 20 16.59 -21.67 13.28
N ASP A 21 15.39 -21.13 13.47
CA ASP A 21 14.65 -21.27 14.71
C ASP A 21 14.06 -22.68 14.81
N ALA A 22 14.59 -23.47 15.75
CA ALA A 22 14.17 -24.86 15.92
C ALA A 22 12.70 -24.98 16.34
N ALA A 23 12.19 -24.04 17.14
CA ALA A 23 10.79 -24.06 17.59
C ALA A 23 9.85 -23.81 16.41
N VAL A 24 10.16 -22.84 15.55
CA VAL A 24 9.39 -22.58 14.33
C VAL A 24 9.48 -23.74 13.35
N GLU A 25 10.66 -24.38 13.21
CA GLU A 25 10.83 -25.55 12.33
C GLU A 25 9.95 -26.73 12.79
N GLN A 26 9.97 -27.06 14.08
CA GLN A 26 9.17 -28.16 14.62
C GLN A 26 7.67 -27.86 14.55
N ARG A 27 7.25 -26.62 14.88
CA ARG A 27 5.85 -26.22 14.76
C ARG A 27 5.35 -26.33 13.31
N ALA A 28 6.14 -25.87 12.35
CA ALA A 28 5.80 -25.96 10.93
C ALA A 28 5.59 -27.43 10.49
N LEU A 29 6.46 -28.35 10.92
CA LEU A 29 6.32 -29.78 10.64
C LEU A 29 5.06 -30.37 11.29
N ALA A 30 4.78 -30.01 12.55
CA ALA A 30 3.60 -30.45 13.27
C ALA A 30 2.28 -29.95 12.63
N GLU A 31 2.29 -28.75 12.06
CA GLU A 31 1.17 -28.19 11.26
C GLU A 31 1.05 -28.83 9.86
N GLY A 32 1.86 -29.84 9.53
CA GLY A 32 1.78 -30.58 8.26
C GLY A 32 2.49 -29.91 7.09
N LEU A 33 3.34 -28.88 7.33
CA LEU A 33 4.15 -28.28 6.28
C LEU A 33 5.30 -29.21 5.88
N THR A 34 5.68 -29.17 4.61
CA THR A 34 6.81 -29.96 4.10
C THR A 34 8.13 -29.59 4.79
N PRO A 35 9.11 -30.51 4.87
CA PRO A 35 10.43 -30.21 5.42
C PRO A 35 11.11 -28.99 4.79
N LEU A 36 10.87 -28.74 3.49
CA LEU A 36 11.38 -27.56 2.81
C LEU A 36 10.70 -26.27 3.30
N GLN A 37 9.38 -26.27 3.44
CA GLN A 37 8.62 -25.11 3.95
C GLN A 37 9.04 -24.80 5.39
N ALA A 38 9.09 -25.82 6.27
CA ALA A 38 9.51 -25.68 7.66
C ALA A 38 10.92 -25.04 7.76
N ARG A 39 11.89 -25.56 7.01
CA ARG A 39 13.25 -25.01 6.95
C ARG A 39 13.29 -23.55 6.48
N ILE A 40 12.48 -23.20 5.47
CA ILE A 40 12.43 -21.83 4.93
C ILE A 40 11.82 -20.86 5.95
N LEU A 41 10.74 -21.26 6.62
CA LEU A 41 10.07 -20.44 7.64
C LEU A 41 11.00 -20.24 8.85
N ALA A 42 11.57 -21.32 9.37
CA ALA A 42 12.52 -21.29 10.49
C ALA A 42 13.73 -20.40 10.23
N GLY A 43 14.23 -20.35 8.99
CA GLY A 43 15.33 -19.47 8.62
C GLY A 43 14.93 -18.00 8.40
N ARG A 44 13.64 -17.68 8.32
CA ARG A 44 13.14 -16.33 7.99
C ARG A 44 12.36 -15.67 9.12
N LEU A 45 11.85 -16.44 10.06
CA LEU A 45 10.87 -16.02 11.06
C LEU A 45 11.33 -16.40 12.47
N GLY A 46 12.56 -16.04 12.85
CA GLY A 46 13.05 -16.29 14.20
C GLY A 46 12.16 -15.62 15.25
N GLY A 47 11.79 -16.36 16.29
CA GLY A 47 10.89 -15.92 17.36
C GLY A 47 9.44 -15.69 16.95
N TYR A 48 9.02 -16.09 15.74
CA TYR A 48 7.67 -15.82 15.25
C TYR A 48 6.64 -16.72 15.94
N THR A 49 5.70 -16.10 16.65
CA THR A 49 4.66 -16.79 17.42
C THR A 49 3.32 -16.88 16.70
N GLY A 50 3.09 -16.09 15.65
CA GLY A 50 1.82 -16.11 14.90
C GLY A 50 1.58 -17.39 14.09
N GLU A 51 0.42 -17.47 13.45
CA GLU A 51 0.02 -18.59 12.59
C GLU A 51 0.93 -18.72 11.35
N LEU A 52 1.32 -19.94 11.00
CA LEU A 52 2.18 -20.21 9.84
C LEU A 52 1.38 -20.46 8.56
N ALA A 53 0.21 -21.08 8.66
CA ALA A 53 -0.64 -21.40 7.50
C ALA A 53 -0.98 -20.18 6.62
N PRO A 54 -1.36 -19.00 7.17
CA PRO A 54 -1.60 -17.80 6.37
C PRO A 54 -0.37 -17.29 5.63
N LEU A 55 0.83 -17.57 6.14
CA LEU A 55 2.07 -17.18 5.47
C LEU A 55 2.34 -18.08 4.26
N VAL A 56 2.07 -19.39 4.36
CA VAL A 56 2.37 -20.33 3.27
C VAL A 56 1.28 -20.32 2.19
N ALA A 57 0.02 -20.15 2.58
CA ALA A 57 -1.12 -20.09 1.68
C ALA A 57 -1.93 -18.79 1.90
N PRO A 58 -1.38 -17.63 1.47
CA PRO A 58 -2.00 -16.33 1.75
C PRO A 58 -3.38 -16.20 1.10
N SER A 59 -4.35 -15.73 1.89
CA SER A 59 -5.75 -15.60 1.48
C SER A 59 -6.42 -14.47 2.26
N LEU A 60 -7.33 -13.75 1.59
CA LEU A 60 -8.08 -12.65 2.22
C LEU A 60 -8.98 -13.12 3.37
N ARG A 61 -9.30 -14.42 3.46
CA ARG A 61 -10.10 -14.98 4.58
C ARG A 61 -9.42 -14.86 5.94
N TYR A 62 -8.10 -14.68 5.95
CA TYR A 62 -7.31 -14.53 7.18
C TYR A 62 -7.22 -13.07 7.65
N LEU A 63 -7.80 -12.13 6.90
CA LEU A 63 -7.88 -10.75 7.36
C LEU A 63 -8.84 -10.66 8.54
N ALA A 64 -8.36 -10.08 9.63
CA ALA A 64 -9.20 -9.77 10.78
C ALA A 64 -10.26 -8.72 10.39
N HIS A 65 -11.38 -8.73 11.11
CA HIS A 65 -12.45 -7.78 10.88
C HIS A 65 -11.96 -6.33 11.10
N PRO A 66 -12.30 -5.37 10.22
CA PRO A 66 -11.86 -3.98 10.34
C PRO A 66 -12.26 -3.29 11.65
N GLU A 67 -13.34 -3.71 12.31
CA GLU A 67 -13.74 -3.13 13.61
C GLU A 67 -12.73 -3.38 14.73
N ARG A 68 -11.78 -4.30 14.54
CA ARG A 68 -10.67 -4.49 15.48
C ARG A 68 -9.62 -3.37 15.39
N LEU A 69 -9.65 -2.55 14.34
CA LEU A 69 -8.88 -1.32 14.30
C LEU A 69 -9.52 -0.32 15.26
N GLN A 70 -8.75 0.16 16.23
CA GLN A 70 -9.23 1.18 17.16
C GLN A 70 -9.71 2.42 16.40
N ASP A 71 -10.82 3.01 16.86
CA ASP A 71 -11.57 4.08 16.20
C ASP A 71 -12.10 3.75 14.78
N GLY A 72 -11.92 2.53 14.27
CA GLY A 72 -12.34 2.14 12.93
C GLY A 72 -13.84 2.37 12.69
N ARG A 73 -14.68 1.93 13.63
CA ARG A 73 -16.14 2.13 13.58
C ARG A 73 -16.50 3.62 13.63
N ARG A 74 -15.90 4.37 14.55
CA ARG A 74 -16.11 5.82 14.71
C ARG A 74 -15.73 6.61 13.44
N ALA A 75 -14.61 6.25 12.81
CA ALA A 75 -14.17 6.79 11.53
C ALA A 75 -15.18 6.46 10.41
N ALA A 76 -15.59 5.20 10.31
CA ALA A 76 -16.54 4.73 9.30
C ALA A 76 -17.89 5.44 9.40
N GLU A 77 -18.43 5.63 10.61
CA GLU A 77 -19.68 6.36 10.85
C GLU A 77 -19.57 7.83 10.49
N ARG A 78 -18.43 8.48 10.78
CA ARG A 78 -18.22 9.87 10.38
C ARG A 78 -18.19 10.05 8.86
N ILE A 79 -17.50 9.15 8.16
CA ILE A 79 -17.44 9.15 6.70
C ILE A 79 -18.83 8.83 6.12
N ALA A 80 -19.54 7.86 6.70
CA ALA A 80 -20.90 7.53 6.29
C ALA A 80 -21.86 8.73 6.44
N ARG A 81 -21.74 9.50 7.54
CA ARG A 81 -22.50 10.74 7.74
C ARG A 81 -22.22 11.77 6.63
N ALA A 82 -20.94 11.97 6.29
CA ALA A 82 -20.57 12.87 5.19
C ALA A 82 -21.15 12.44 3.84
N VAL A 83 -21.20 11.13 3.59
CA VAL A 83 -21.84 10.55 2.39
C VAL A 83 -23.34 10.84 2.39
N THR A 84 -24.05 10.58 3.50
CA THR A 84 -25.50 10.75 3.59
C THR A 84 -25.94 12.22 3.53
N GLU A 85 -25.18 13.11 4.15
CA GLU A 85 -25.50 14.55 4.22
C GLU A 85 -24.99 15.30 2.97
N GLY A 86 -24.28 14.62 2.08
CA GLY A 86 -23.76 15.24 0.86
C GLY A 86 -22.68 16.28 1.12
N GLU A 87 -21.89 16.09 2.18
CA GLU A 87 -20.80 16.96 2.58
C GLU A 87 -19.69 17.04 1.51
N HIS A 88 -18.91 18.12 1.52
CA HIS A 88 -17.65 18.17 0.81
C HIS A 88 -16.57 17.45 1.63
N ILE A 89 -15.81 16.55 0.99
CA ILE A 89 -14.82 15.70 1.64
C ILE A 89 -13.43 16.00 1.06
N GLY A 90 -12.50 16.37 1.93
CA GLY A 90 -11.07 16.44 1.62
C GLY A 90 -10.40 15.07 1.79
N ILE A 91 -9.57 14.67 0.84
CA ILE A 91 -8.74 13.47 0.90
C ILE A 91 -7.29 13.93 0.93
N LEU A 92 -6.68 13.88 2.11
CA LEU A 92 -5.36 14.41 2.39
C LEU A 92 -4.35 13.28 2.52
N THR A 93 -3.37 13.19 1.64
CA THR A 93 -2.43 12.06 1.66
C THR A 93 -0.98 12.49 1.50
N ASP A 94 -0.08 11.61 1.94
CA ASP A 94 1.32 11.74 1.57
C ASP A 94 1.52 11.58 0.06
N TYR A 95 2.67 12.05 -0.42
CA TYR A 95 3.02 12.10 -1.85
C TYR A 95 3.65 10.82 -2.38
N ASP A 96 4.03 9.89 -1.51
CA ASP A 96 4.70 8.67 -1.91
C ASP A 96 3.71 7.62 -2.47
N VAL A 97 4.20 6.43 -2.81
CA VAL A 97 3.34 5.44 -3.47
C VAL A 97 2.26 4.91 -2.53
N ASP A 98 2.52 4.81 -1.22
CA ASP A 98 1.51 4.36 -0.26
C ASP A 98 0.43 5.42 -0.08
N GLY A 99 0.81 6.68 0.16
CA GLY A 99 -0.11 7.82 0.19
C GLY A 99 -0.95 7.98 -1.09
N ILE A 100 -0.33 7.92 -2.27
CA ILE A 100 -1.05 8.04 -3.55
C ILE A 100 -2.00 6.86 -3.78
N THR A 101 -1.61 5.63 -3.43
CA THR A 101 -2.52 4.48 -3.57
C THR A 101 -3.65 4.50 -2.56
N SER A 102 -3.41 5.03 -1.35
CA SER A 102 -4.44 5.31 -0.35
C SER A 102 -5.46 6.32 -0.87
N HIS A 103 -4.99 7.41 -1.48
CA HIS A 103 -5.85 8.42 -2.13
C HIS A 103 -6.77 7.79 -3.17
N VAL A 104 -6.20 6.96 -4.06
CA VAL A 104 -6.97 6.24 -5.09
C VAL A 104 -8.02 5.33 -4.46
N VAL A 105 -7.69 4.58 -3.41
CA VAL A 105 -8.63 3.70 -2.71
C VAL A 105 -9.81 4.49 -2.14
N ILE A 106 -9.53 5.58 -1.42
CA ILE A 106 -10.57 6.42 -0.80
C ILE A 106 -11.42 7.08 -1.88
N ARG A 107 -10.79 7.80 -2.82
CA ARG A 107 -11.49 8.57 -3.85
C ARG A 107 -12.36 7.68 -4.74
N ARG A 108 -11.84 6.54 -5.21
CA ARG A 108 -12.62 5.62 -6.06
C ARG A 108 -13.74 4.96 -5.27
N THR A 109 -13.56 4.68 -3.99
CA THR A 109 -14.66 4.15 -3.17
C THR A 109 -15.76 5.19 -2.98
N LEU A 110 -15.41 6.42 -2.57
CA LEU A 110 -16.39 7.50 -2.38
C LEU A 110 -17.15 7.82 -3.68
N ASN A 111 -16.45 7.92 -4.80
CA ASN A 111 -17.06 8.27 -6.08
C ASN A 111 -17.78 7.09 -6.75
N GLU A 112 -17.08 5.97 -6.97
CA GLU A 112 -17.59 4.87 -7.82
C GLU A 112 -18.50 3.90 -7.06
N LEU A 113 -18.33 3.76 -5.73
CA LEU A 113 -19.14 2.85 -4.93
C LEU A 113 -20.20 3.58 -4.10
N PHE A 114 -19.88 4.75 -3.55
CA PHE A 114 -20.81 5.51 -2.70
C PHE A 114 -21.51 6.64 -3.45
N GLY A 115 -21.20 6.85 -4.72
CA GLY A 115 -21.91 7.78 -5.60
C GLY A 115 -21.65 9.26 -5.32
N ILE A 116 -20.62 9.62 -4.55
CA ILE A 116 -20.31 11.04 -4.29
C ILE A 116 -19.85 11.72 -5.59
N PRO A 117 -20.48 12.84 -6.00
CA PRO A 117 -20.07 13.61 -7.15
C PRO A 117 -18.62 14.12 -7.05
N GLU A 118 -17.91 14.15 -8.17
CA GLU A 118 -16.50 14.57 -8.21
C GLU A 118 -16.28 15.99 -7.65
N ASN A 119 -17.22 16.91 -7.88
CA ASN A 119 -17.13 18.29 -7.38
C ASN A 119 -17.28 18.42 -5.85
N ARG A 120 -17.58 17.32 -5.14
CA ARG A 120 -17.60 17.26 -3.67
C ARG A 120 -16.35 16.63 -3.07
N LEU A 121 -15.45 16.13 -3.90
CA LEU A 121 -14.20 15.48 -3.46
C LEU A 121 -13.00 16.39 -3.74
N HIS A 122 -12.25 16.72 -2.69
CA HIS A 122 -11.07 17.57 -2.78
C HIS A 122 -9.81 16.75 -2.59
N SER A 123 -8.94 16.68 -3.60
CA SER A 123 -7.67 15.95 -3.52
C SER A 123 -6.56 16.84 -2.99
N LEU A 124 -6.09 16.54 -1.79
CA LEU A 124 -5.16 17.35 -1.00
C LEU A 124 -3.85 16.59 -0.80
N ILE A 125 -3.06 16.49 -1.86
CA ILE A 125 -1.79 15.75 -1.84
C ILE A 125 -0.65 16.72 -1.52
N GLY A 126 0.20 16.34 -0.56
CA GLY A 126 1.40 17.09 -0.22
C GLY A 126 2.42 17.11 -1.35
N HIS A 127 3.34 18.06 -1.34
CA HIS A 127 4.46 18.12 -2.27
C HIS A 127 5.79 17.96 -1.53
N ARG A 128 6.49 16.84 -1.72
CA ARG A 128 7.75 16.50 -1.00
C ARG A 128 8.72 17.65 -0.80
N ILE A 129 8.99 18.40 -1.87
CA ILE A 129 10.02 19.45 -1.89
C ILE A 129 9.57 20.71 -1.13
N HIS A 130 8.26 21.00 -1.11
CA HIS A 130 7.72 22.25 -0.59
C HIS A 130 7.09 22.08 0.79
N ASP A 131 6.49 20.93 1.05
CA ASP A 131 5.65 20.66 2.22
C ASP A 131 6.33 19.80 3.29
N GLY A 132 7.40 19.08 2.93
CA GLY A 132 8.00 18.09 3.82
C GLY A 132 7.15 16.81 3.92
N TYR A 133 7.17 16.16 5.08
CA TYR A 133 6.41 14.94 5.37
C TYR A 133 5.30 15.26 6.39
N GLY A 134 4.17 14.53 6.30
CA GLY A 134 3.00 14.75 7.17
C GLY A 134 2.08 15.88 6.68
N ILE A 135 1.15 16.29 7.54
CA ILE A 135 0.22 17.39 7.24
C ILE A 135 0.97 18.72 7.36
N SER A 136 1.34 19.31 6.21
CA SER A 136 2.01 20.61 6.18
C SER A 136 1.05 21.75 6.47
N LEU A 137 1.56 22.86 7.04
CA LEU A 137 0.75 24.08 7.22
C LEU A 137 0.23 24.64 5.88
N PRO A 138 1.03 24.69 4.77
CA PRO A 138 0.51 25.08 3.47
C PRO A 138 -0.64 24.20 2.96
N LEU A 139 -0.63 22.89 3.27
CA LEU A 139 -1.72 21.98 2.92
C LEU A 139 -2.99 22.27 3.75
N VAL A 140 -2.84 22.63 5.02
CA VAL A 140 -3.94 23.13 5.86
C VAL A 140 -4.50 24.43 5.28
N GLU A 141 -3.67 25.44 5.01
CA GLU A 141 -4.15 26.72 4.46
C GLU A 141 -4.86 26.54 3.12
N ARG A 142 -4.32 25.68 2.25
CA ARG A 142 -4.98 25.31 0.99
C ARG A 142 -6.34 24.68 1.24
N THR A 143 -6.44 23.77 2.20
CA THR A 143 -7.73 23.15 2.60
C THR A 143 -8.73 24.19 3.10
N LEU A 144 -8.28 25.11 3.96
CA LEU A 144 -9.11 26.19 4.49
C LEU A 144 -9.54 27.20 3.42
N SER A 145 -8.76 27.37 2.36
CA SER A 145 -9.05 28.29 1.25
C SER A 145 -10.05 27.75 0.22
N LEU A 146 -10.40 26.46 0.27
CA LEU A 146 -11.34 25.84 -0.68
C LEU A 146 -12.75 26.43 -0.56
N SER A 147 -13.43 26.54 -1.70
CA SER A 147 -14.83 26.94 -1.81
C SER A 147 -15.55 26.06 -2.83
N PRO A 148 -16.50 25.20 -2.43
CA PRO A 148 -16.93 24.96 -1.05
C PRO A 148 -15.85 24.27 -0.21
N ARG A 149 -15.71 24.71 1.04
CA ARG A 149 -14.78 24.13 2.02
C ARG A 149 -15.28 22.74 2.45
N PRO A 150 -14.40 21.72 2.57
CA PRO A 150 -14.79 20.44 3.15
C PRO A 150 -15.12 20.57 4.63
N SER A 151 -16.15 19.87 5.08
CA SER A 151 -16.50 19.71 6.51
C SER A 151 -15.91 18.43 7.10
N LEU A 152 -15.38 17.54 6.25
CA LEU A 152 -14.62 16.36 6.63
C LEU A 152 -13.31 16.30 5.83
N VAL A 153 -12.21 16.04 6.51
CA VAL A 153 -10.94 15.62 5.90
C VAL A 153 -10.63 14.19 6.34
N ILE A 154 -10.39 13.31 5.37
CA ILE A 154 -9.86 11.97 5.59
C ILE A 154 -8.38 12.02 5.26
N THR A 155 -7.51 11.82 6.26
CA THR A 155 -6.08 11.68 6.00
C THR A 155 -5.74 10.22 5.73
N ALA A 156 -4.76 9.98 4.85
CA ALA A 156 -4.23 8.65 4.65
C ALA A 156 -2.71 8.66 4.57
N ASP A 157 -2.08 7.66 5.20
CA ASP A 157 -0.61 7.51 5.23
C ASP A 157 0.12 8.69 5.89
N CYS A 158 -0.62 9.48 6.67
CA CYS A 158 -0.13 10.62 7.43
C CYS A 158 -1.18 11.04 8.47
N GLY A 159 -0.78 11.89 9.42
CA GLY A 159 -1.66 12.51 10.40
C GLY A 159 -1.46 12.04 11.84
N SER A 160 -0.86 10.86 12.09
CA SER A 160 -0.72 10.32 13.46
C SER A 160 0.11 11.19 14.42
N SER A 161 0.95 12.09 13.89
CA SER A 161 1.80 13.00 14.67
C SER A 161 1.55 14.48 14.37
N ASP A 162 0.43 14.80 13.71
CA ASP A 162 0.16 16.14 13.17
C ASP A 162 -0.86 16.95 14.00
N GLU A 163 -0.90 16.74 15.31
CA GLU A 163 -1.87 17.37 16.23
C GLU A 163 -2.05 18.88 16.00
N PRO A 164 -1.00 19.73 15.91
CA PRO A 164 -1.19 21.16 15.71
C PRO A 164 -1.94 21.51 14.41
N ARG A 165 -1.77 20.71 13.35
CA ARG A 165 -2.42 20.94 12.06
C ARG A 165 -3.86 20.44 12.07
N ILE A 166 -4.09 19.31 12.73
CA ILE A 166 -5.44 18.76 12.93
C ILE A 166 -6.27 19.68 13.81
N ALA A 167 -5.69 20.24 14.88
CA ALA A 167 -6.32 21.24 15.74
C ALA A 167 -6.79 22.46 14.93
N ARG A 168 -5.93 22.99 14.06
CA ARG A 168 -6.28 24.12 13.19
C ARG A 168 -7.42 23.82 12.21
N LEU A 169 -7.49 22.61 11.65
CA LEU A 169 -8.61 22.18 10.81
C LEU A 169 -9.90 22.10 11.63
N ARG A 170 -9.83 21.52 12.85
CA ARG A 170 -10.96 21.41 13.76
C ARG A 170 -11.50 22.76 14.20
N GLU A 171 -10.63 23.72 14.54
CA GLU A 171 -11.01 25.10 14.87
C GLU A 171 -11.79 25.78 13.75
N ALA A 172 -11.53 25.40 12.49
CA ALA A 172 -12.25 25.88 11.31
C ALA A 172 -13.55 25.09 11.02
N GLY A 173 -13.98 24.19 11.91
CA GLY A 173 -15.18 23.38 11.78
C GLY A 173 -15.03 22.16 10.87
N ILE A 174 -13.80 21.71 10.61
CA ILE A 174 -13.52 20.53 9.77
C ILE A 174 -13.20 19.34 10.69
N ASP A 175 -14.04 18.30 10.63
CA ASP A 175 -13.71 17.03 11.28
C ASP A 175 -12.55 16.34 10.53
N VAL A 176 -11.64 15.71 11.27
CA VAL A 176 -10.51 14.98 10.67
C VAL A 176 -10.56 13.50 11.08
N VAL A 177 -10.63 12.62 10.09
CA VAL A 177 -10.45 11.17 10.28
C VAL A 177 -9.05 10.80 9.80
N VAL A 178 -8.21 10.35 10.72
CA VAL A 178 -6.84 9.89 10.42
C VAL A 178 -6.85 8.40 10.14
N SER A 179 -6.32 7.99 8.98
CA SER A 179 -6.08 6.59 8.60
C SER A 179 -4.60 6.40 8.30
N ASP A 180 -3.83 5.88 9.23
CA ASP A 180 -2.37 5.92 9.16
C ASP A 180 -1.74 4.67 9.79
N HIS A 181 -0.45 4.47 9.61
CA HIS A 181 0.30 3.33 10.12
C HIS A 181 1.68 3.69 10.69
N HIS A 182 2.06 4.96 10.62
CA HIS A 182 3.29 5.46 11.23
C HIS A 182 3.28 5.34 12.75
N ALA A 183 4.48 5.35 13.33
CA ALA A 183 4.63 5.40 14.79
C ALA A 183 3.93 6.65 15.35
N LEU A 184 3.24 6.46 16.47
CA LEU A 184 2.59 7.53 17.21
C LEU A 184 3.61 8.26 18.11
N PRO A 185 3.37 9.55 18.40
CA PRO A 185 4.14 10.26 19.42
C PRO A 185 3.80 9.71 20.82
N THR A 186 4.61 10.05 21.83
CA THR A 186 4.45 9.53 23.20
C THR A 186 3.15 9.99 23.85
N GLU A 187 2.64 11.16 23.44
CA GLU A 187 1.37 11.74 23.86
C GLU A 187 0.16 10.97 23.32
N GLY A 188 0.37 10.04 22.38
CA GLY A 188 -0.67 9.23 21.78
C GLY A 188 -1.25 9.82 20.48
N PRO A 189 -2.43 9.34 20.03
CA PRO A 189 -3.05 9.84 18.82
C PRO A 189 -3.48 11.31 18.95
N PRO A 190 -3.59 12.06 17.84
CA PRO A 190 -4.00 13.46 17.85
C PRO A 190 -5.36 13.67 18.54
N ALA A 191 -5.38 14.36 19.67
CA ALA A 191 -6.59 14.63 20.46
C ALA A 191 -7.61 15.48 19.69
N SER A 192 -7.15 16.29 18.74
CA SER A 192 -8.02 17.09 17.89
C SER A 192 -8.69 16.29 16.77
N ALA A 193 -8.21 15.09 16.45
CA ALA A 193 -8.84 14.28 15.41
C ALA A 193 -10.24 13.79 15.84
N PHE A 194 -11.17 13.73 14.88
CA PHE A 194 -12.44 13.06 15.11
C PHE A 194 -12.24 11.56 15.28
N ALA A 195 -11.28 10.94 14.59
CA ALA A 195 -10.93 9.53 14.79
C ALA A 195 -9.49 9.31 14.35
N THR A 196 -8.76 8.40 15.01
CA THR A 196 -7.41 8.02 14.58
C THR A 196 -7.30 6.51 14.45
N VAL A 197 -7.45 6.02 13.22
CA VAL A 197 -7.31 4.61 12.89
C VAL A 197 -5.84 4.34 12.58
N ASN A 198 -5.14 3.73 13.52
CA ASN A 198 -3.74 3.34 13.36
C ASN A 198 -3.49 1.98 14.04
N PRO A 199 -2.97 0.97 13.32
CA PRO A 199 -2.75 -0.37 13.85
C PRO A 199 -1.57 -0.46 14.85
N THR A 200 -0.76 0.59 14.97
CA THR A 200 0.36 0.68 15.92
C THR A 200 -0.03 1.27 17.27
N ARG A 201 -1.30 1.69 17.46
CA ARG A 201 -1.78 2.17 18.76
C ARG A 201 -1.74 1.05 19.79
N ASP A 202 -1.37 1.40 21.02
CA ASP A 202 -1.30 0.45 22.15
C ASP A 202 -2.68 -0.14 22.51
N ASP A 203 -3.77 0.58 22.25
CA ASP A 203 -5.15 0.15 22.47
C ASP A 203 -5.78 -0.57 21.26
N CYS A 204 -5.03 -0.78 20.17
CA CYS A 204 -5.54 -1.43 18.98
C CYS A 204 -5.52 -2.96 19.10
N THR A 205 -6.67 -3.60 18.83
CA THR A 205 -6.80 -5.06 18.88
C THR A 205 -6.65 -5.73 17.52
N TYR A 206 -6.34 -4.98 16.46
CA TYR A 206 -6.03 -5.53 15.15
C TYR A 206 -4.71 -6.30 15.21
N PRO A 207 -4.65 -7.57 14.75
CA PRO A 207 -3.56 -8.48 15.11
C PRO A 207 -2.24 -8.19 14.38
N ASP A 208 -2.26 -7.33 13.36
CA ASP A 208 -1.08 -7.04 12.54
C ASP A 208 -0.80 -5.53 12.56
N PRO A 209 0.13 -5.07 13.43
CA PRO A 209 0.49 -3.65 13.52
C PRO A 209 1.31 -3.17 12.32
N THR A 210 1.70 -4.07 11.40
CA THR A 210 2.64 -3.78 10.31
C THR A 210 1.96 -3.56 8.96
N ILE A 211 0.64 -3.45 8.94
CA ILE A 211 -0.10 -3.18 7.70
C ILE A 211 0.24 -1.79 7.14
N ALA A 212 0.30 -1.66 5.81
CA ALA A 212 0.60 -0.41 5.13
C ALA A 212 -0.55 0.61 5.21
N GLY A 213 -0.25 1.91 5.00
CA GLY A 213 -1.24 2.99 5.05
C GLY A 213 -2.41 2.77 4.08
N CYS A 214 -2.13 2.34 2.85
CA CYS A 214 -3.17 2.01 1.86
C CYS A 214 -4.06 0.84 2.26
N MET A 215 -3.55 -0.08 3.09
CA MET A 215 -4.34 -1.18 3.63
C MET A 215 -5.24 -0.68 4.77
N VAL A 216 -4.75 0.21 5.65
CA VAL A 216 -5.59 0.85 6.68
C VAL A 216 -6.73 1.62 6.00
N ALA A 217 -6.43 2.42 4.98
CA ALA A 217 -7.44 3.16 4.21
C ALA A 217 -8.48 2.23 3.55
N TRP A 218 -8.03 1.11 2.98
CA TRP A 218 -8.92 0.11 2.39
C TRP A 218 -9.84 -0.56 3.43
N LEU A 219 -9.32 -0.86 4.63
CA LEU A 219 -10.10 -1.43 5.73
C LEU A 219 -11.13 -0.42 6.27
N VAL A 220 -10.74 0.84 6.47
CA VAL A 220 -11.65 1.92 6.87
C VAL A 220 -12.78 2.08 5.86
N MET A 221 -12.45 2.18 4.57
CA MET A 221 -13.47 2.30 3.53
C MET A 221 -14.36 1.06 3.40
N SER A 222 -13.82 -0.14 3.67
CA SER A 222 -14.62 -1.37 3.73
C SER A 222 -15.60 -1.33 4.91
N LEU A 223 -15.20 -0.77 6.05
CA LEU A 223 -16.07 -0.61 7.21
C LEU A 223 -17.12 0.47 6.97
N THR A 224 -16.76 1.58 6.33
CA THR A 224 -17.73 2.62 5.89
C THR A 224 -18.80 2.03 4.97
N ARG A 225 -18.43 1.14 4.04
CA ARG A 225 -19.40 0.42 3.20
C ARG A 225 -20.38 -0.39 4.06
N SER A 226 -19.89 -1.10 5.08
CA SER A 226 -20.76 -1.88 6.00
C SER A 226 -21.71 -0.96 6.77
N VAL A 227 -21.21 0.15 7.33
CA VAL A 227 -22.04 1.14 8.03
C VAL A 227 -23.12 1.73 7.12
N LEU A 228 -22.78 2.09 5.88
CA LEU A 228 -23.75 2.61 4.92
C LEU A 228 -24.83 1.58 4.54
N ILE A 229 -24.50 0.29 4.54
CA ILE A 229 -25.49 -0.79 4.36
C ILE A 229 -26.38 -0.92 5.59
N GLU A 230 -25.79 -0.89 6.80
CA GLU A 230 -26.53 -0.90 8.06
C GLU A 230 -27.52 0.27 8.17
N TRP A 231 -27.14 1.44 7.63
CA TRP A 231 -27.98 2.64 7.61
C TRP A 231 -28.99 2.65 6.45
N GLY A 232 -29.01 1.63 5.58
CA GLY A 232 -29.92 1.56 4.43
C GLY A 232 -29.61 2.54 3.30
N VAL A 233 -28.40 3.12 3.27
CA VAL A 233 -27.94 4.07 2.26
C VAL A 233 -27.40 3.33 1.03
N LEU A 234 -26.75 2.19 1.26
CA LEU A 234 -26.26 1.29 0.22
C LEU A 234 -26.97 -0.06 0.31
N GLU A 235 -27.23 -0.65 -0.85
CA GLU A 235 -27.77 -2.00 -0.92
C GLU A 235 -26.74 -3.03 -0.43
N PRO A 236 -27.14 -4.12 0.24
CA PRO A 236 -26.24 -5.22 0.60
C PRO A 236 -25.45 -5.78 -0.61
N ALA A 237 -26.05 -5.72 -1.79
CA ALA A 237 -25.48 -6.15 -3.07
C ALA A 237 -24.39 -5.20 -3.63
N THR A 238 -24.19 -4.02 -3.05
CA THR A 238 -23.14 -3.07 -3.44
C THR A 238 -21.78 -3.78 -3.52
N PRO A 239 -20.98 -3.64 -4.60
CA PRO A 239 -19.74 -4.38 -4.74
C PRO A 239 -18.77 -4.19 -3.55
N LYS A 240 -18.00 -5.25 -3.24
CA LYS A 240 -16.89 -5.17 -2.28
C LYS A 240 -15.71 -4.39 -2.88
N LEU A 241 -14.82 -3.90 -2.02
CA LEU A 241 -13.64 -3.12 -2.41
C LEU A 241 -12.48 -3.98 -2.95
N SER A 242 -12.70 -5.28 -3.21
CA SER A 242 -11.67 -6.18 -3.74
C SER A 242 -10.99 -5.67 -5.03
N PRO A 243 -11.67 -5.00 -5.98
CA PRO A 243 -11.00 -4.43 -7.16
C PRO A 243 -9.87 -3.44 -6.83
N TRP A 244 -9.94 -2.78 -5.67
CA TRP A 244 -8.93 -1.81 -5.21
C TRP A 244 -7.67 -2.46 -4.66
N LEU A 245 -7.67 -3.77 -4.40
CA LEU A 245 -6.50 -4.49 -3.89
C LEU A 245 -5.31 -4.47 -4.86
N SER A 246 -5.51 -4.17 -6.14
CA SER A 246 -4.40 -3.91 -7.06
C SER A 246 -3.59 -2.66 -6.68
N TYR A 247 -4.25 -1.61 -6.16
CA TYR A 247 -3.59 -0.41 -5.63
C TYR A 247 -2.98 -0.65 -4.27
N VAL A 248 -3.71 -1.33 -3.37
CA VAL A 248 -3.22 -1.69 -2.03
C VAL A 248 -1.95 -2.53 -2.13
N ALA A 249 -1.89 -3.50 -3.05
CA ALA A 249 -0.69 -4.30 -3.26
C ALA A 249 0.50 -3.49 -3.77
N LEU A 250 0.27 -2.46 -4.59
CA LEU A 250 1.32 -1.55 -5.05
C LEU A 250 1.87 -0.73 -3.87
N GLY A 251 1.00 -0.06 -3.10
CA GLY A 251 1.39 0.73 -1.92
C GLY A 251 2.15 -0.11 -0.90
N THR A 252 1.56 -1.24 -0.49
CA THR A 252 2.17 -2.18 0.46
C THR A 252 3.58 -2.62 0.07
N VAL A 253 3.82 -2.91 -1.22
CA VAL A 253 5.16 -3.32 -1.69
C VAL A 253 6.12 -2.12 -1.75
N ALA A 254 5.63 -0.94 -2.15
CA ALA A 254 6.45 0.25 -2.28
C ALA A 254 6.91 0.79 -0.92
N ASP A 255 6.05 0.70 0.09
CA ASP A 255 6.35 1.13 1.45
C ASP A 255 7.33 0.18 2.19
N CYS A 256 7.56 -1.00 1.62
CA CYS A 256 8.51 -1.98 2.17
C CYS A 256 8.14 -2.49 3.57
N VAL A 257 6.85 -2.47 3.93
CA VAL A 257 6.34 -3.16 5.13
C VAL A 257 6.63 -4.66 5.10
N SER A 258 6.55 -5.30 6.26
CA SER A 258 6.83 -6.73 6.38
C SER A 258 5.89 -7.55 5.51
N LEU A 259 6.45 -8.42 4.66
CA LEU A 259 5.75 -9.56 4.03
C LEU A 259 6.19 -10.89 4.62
N GLY A 260 7.07 -10.83 5.63
CA GLY A 260 7.63 -11.99 6.31
C GLY A 260 6.69 -12.50 7.38
N GLY A 261 6.48 -11.67 8.41
CA GLY A 261 5.62 -11.96 9.56
C GLY A 261 4.19 -11.44 9.43
N SER A 262 3.91 -10.57 8.45
CA SER A 262 2.55 -10.09 8.19
C SER A 262 1.79 -11.04 7.27
N ALA A 263 0.82 -11.76 7.83
CA ALA A 263 -0.14 -12.52 7.05
C ALA A 263 -1.06 -11.61 6.22
N ALA A 264 -1.43 -10.46 6.79
CA ALA A 264 -2.36 -9.51 6.19
C ALA A 264 -1.78 -8.89 4.92
N ASN A 265 -0.57 -8.31 5.00
CA ASN A 265 0.13 -7.75 3.84
C ASN A 265 0.39 -8.82 2.78
N ARG A 266 0.77 -10.04 3.18
CA ARG A 266 1.01 -11.12 2.21
C ARG A 266 -0.28 -11.53 1.48
N ALA A 267 -1.43 -11.56 2.17
CA ALA A 267 -2.73 -11.84 1.57
C ALA A 267 -3.15 -10.78 0.54
N VAL A 268 -3.10 -9.50 0.90
CA VAL A 268 -3.49 -8.40 -0.01
C VAL A 268 -2.53 -8.29 -1.19
N VAL A 269 -1.22 -8.46 -0.98
CA VAL A 269 -0.23 -8.45 -2.07
C VAL A 269 -0.43 -9.62 -3.02
N ALA A 270 -0.64 -10.84 -2.52
CA ALA A 270 -0.88 -12.01 -3.36
C ALA A 270 -2.13 -11.85 -4.24
N HIS A 271 -3.22 -11.35 -3.65
CA HIS A 271 -4.46 -11.10 -4.38
C HIS A 271 -4.31 -9.94 -5.37
N GLY A 272 -3.75 -8.82 -4.94
CA GLY A 272 -3.56 -7.64 -5.77
C GLY A 272 -2.63 -7.88 -6.95
N LEU A 273 -1.57 -8.69 -6.79
CA LEU A 273 -0.74 -9.13 -7.92
C LEU A 273 -1.52 -9.95 -8.94
N THR A 274 -2.49 -10.77 -8.49
CA THR A 274 -3.38 -11.49 -9.40
C THR A 274 -4.22 -10.51 -10.23
N LEU A 275 -4.77 -9.47 -9.59
CA LEU A 275 -5.53 -8.41 -10.27
C LEU A 275 -4.68 -7.58 -11.25
N ILE A 276 -3.49 -7.15 -10.83
CA ILE A 276 -2.54 -6.42 -11.70
C ILE A 276 -2.23 -7.24 -12.96
N ASN A 277 -2.03 -8.55 -12.81
CA ASN A 277 -1.71 -9.44 -13.93
C ASN A 277 -2.87 -9.67 -14.90
N ARG A 278 -4.13 -9.36 -14.53
CA ARG A 278 -5.27 -9.38 -15.45
C ARG A 278 -5.22 -8.23 -16.44
N MET A 279 -4.54 -7.13 -16.11
CA MET A 279 -4.38 -5.96 -16.98
C MET A 279 -5.70 -5.30 -17.42
N GLU A 280 -6.76 -5.42 -16.60
CA GLU A 280 -8.07 -4.83 -16.89
C GLU A 280 -8.01 -3.29 -16.78
N ALA A 281 -7.47 -2.77 -15.66
CA ALA A 281 -7.31 -1.34 -15.46
C ALA A 281 -6.27 -0.73 -16.41
N ALA A 282 -6.59 0.45 -16.96
CA ALA A 282 -5.74 1.13 -17.94
C ALA A 282 -4.32 1.44 -17.39
N CYS A 283 -4.21 1.82 -16.13
CA CYS A 283 -2.92 2.11 -15.48
C CYS A 283 -1.96 0.92 -15.52
N TRP A 284 -2.44 -0.31 -15.31
CA TRP A 284 -1.61 -1.51 -15.34
C TRP A 284 -1.14 -1.84 -16.76
N ARG A 285 -2.00 -1.66 -17.77
CA ARG A 285 -1.61 -1.79 -19.18
C ARG A 285 -0.53 -0.78 -19.58
N THR A 286 -0.73 0.48 -19.22
CA THR A 286 0.24 1.56 -19.50
C THR A 286 1.57 1.30 -18.81
N MET A 287 1.54 0.90 -17.53
CA MET A 287 2.76 0.60 -16.77
C MET A 287 3.50 -0.61 -17.37
N ALA A 288 2.78 -1.65 -17.77
CA ALA A 288 3.37 -2.80 -18.45
C ALA A 288 4.07 -2.38 -19.76
N GLN A 289 3.43 -1.54 -20.58
CA GLN A 289 4.02 -1.01 -21.80
C GLN A 289 5.29 -0.18 -21.53
N ARG A 290 5.23 0.74 -20.57
CA ARG A 290 6.35 1.64 -20.21
C ARG A 290 7.56 0.90 -19.64
N LEU A 291 7.34 -0.14 -18.86
CA LEU A 291 8.40 -0.94 -18.26
C LEU A 291 8.97 -2.01 -19.21
N GLY A 292 8.54 -2.05 -20.47
CA GLY A 292 8.96 -3.07 -21.43
C GLY A 292 8.44 -4.47 -21.08
N MET A 293 7.30 -4.55 -20.38
CA MET A 293 6.61 -5.80 -20.10
C MET A 293 5.69 -6.17 -21.26
N ILE A 294 6.22 -7.03 -22.13
CA ILE A 294 5.53 -7.56 -23.32
C ILE A 294 4.48 -8.61 -22.89
N ALA A 295 3.23 -8.42 -23.32
CA ALA A 295 2.06 -9.26 -23.02
C ALA A 295 2.17 -10.73 -23.50
N CYS A 296 1.39 -11.65 -22.91
CA CYS A 296 1.37 -13.09 -23.22
C CYS A 296 0.04 -13.51 -23.88
N PRO A 297 0.06 -14.22 -25.02
CA PRO A 297 -1.09 -15.00 -25.46
C PRO A 297 -1.33 -16.31 -24.70
N SER A 298 -2.58 -16.71 -24.63
CA SER A 298 -3.12 -18.00 -24.17
C SER A 298 -2.77 -19.17 -25.10
N THR A 299 -2.71 -20.38 -24.53
CA THR A 299 -2.59 -21.75 -25.11
C THR A 299 -1.20 -22.36 -25.41
N PRO A 300 -1.00 -23.69 -25.21
CA PRO A 300 0.31 -24.34 -25.20
C PRO A 300 0.64 -25.03 -26.53
N ARG A 301 1.85 -24.81 -27.07
CA ARG A 301 2.48 -25.73 -28.03
C ARG A 301 4.00 -25.81 -27.78
N PRO A 302 4.64 -26.94 -28.16
CA PRO A 302 5.94 -27.35 -27.66
C PRO A 302 7.09 -26.57 -28.30
N TRP A 303 8.20 -26.52 -27.57
CA TRP A 303 9.42 -25.76 -27.84
C TRP A 303 10.16 -26.24 -29.10
N PRO A 304 10.83 -25.33 -29.83
CA PRO A 304 12.13 -25.69 -30.40
C PRO A 304 13.25 -24.73 -30.01
N SER A 305 14.41 -25.34 -29.85
CA SER A 305 15.70 -24.84 -29.42
C SER A 305 16.35 -23.78 -30.33
N ARG A 306 17.20 -22.94 -29.69
CA ARG A 306 18.54 -22.49 -30.14
C ARG A 306 18.71 -20.99 -30.48
N TRP A 307 19.94 -20.50 -30.22
CA TRP A 307 20.61 -19.22 -30.57
C TRP A 307 20.45 -18.07 -29.55
N ALA A 308 21.44 -17.57 -28.78
CA ALA A 308 22.91 -17.43 -28.84
C ALA A 308 23.46 -16.30 -29.74
N ARG A 309 24.09 -15.32 -29.06
CA ARG A 309 25.04 -14.24 -29.48
C ARG A 309 24.48 -12.81 -29.64
N GLY A 310 25.27 -11.84 -29.14
CA GLY A 310 25.32 -10.47 -29.66
C GLY A 310 25.26 -9.35 -28.63
N SER A 311 26.42 -8.83 -28.24
CA SER A 311 26.67 -7.65 -27.41
C SER A 311 26.82 -6.37 -28.23
N THR A 312 26.29 -5.23 -27.76
CA THR A 312 26.82 -3.87 -28.05
C THR A 312 26.38 -2.86 -26.96
N PRO A 313 27.24 -1.90 -26.56
CA PRO A 313 26.95 -0.86 -25.56
C PRO A 313 26.54 0.48 -26.22
N VAL A 314 25.74 1.31 -25.53
CA VAL A 314 25.47 2.70 -25.96
C VAL A 314 25.60 3.67 -24.78
N ARG A 315 26.39 4.73 -25.02
CA ARG A 315 26.68 5.88 -24.15
C ARG A 315 25.48 6.82 -24.02
N GLY A 316 25.51 7.65 -22.99
CA GLY A 316 24.42 8.54 -22.59
C GLY A 316 24.13 9.71 -23.53
N SER A 317 22.88 10.16 -23.45
CA SER A 317 22.43 11.51 -23.78
C SER A 317 21.11 11.77 -23.06
N THR A 318 21.02 12.94 -22.43
CA THR A 318 19.81 13.57 -21.86
C THR A 318 18.94 14.12 -22.99
N ILE A 319 17.66 13.70 -23.11
CA ILE A 319 16.65 14.33 -23.99
C ILE A 319 15.24 14.21 -23.34
N PRO A 320 14.35 15.23 -23.51
CA PRO A 320 13.14 15.46 -22.71
C PRO A 320 11.90 14.66 -23.15
N MET A 321 10.86 14.66 -22.31
CA MET A 321 9.53 14.10 -22.55
C MET A 321 8.91 14.53 -23.90
N PRO A 322 8.46 13.57 -24.74
CA PRO A 322 7.48 13.85 -25.76
C PRO A 322 6.14 13.13 -25.50
N ARG A 323 5.06 13.86 -25.80
CA ARG A 323 3.71 13.34 -26.05
C ARG A 323 3.79 12.21 -27.07
N CYS A 324 3.18 11.05 -26.79
CA CYS A 324 3.32 9.87 -27.65
C CYS A 324 1.94 9.37 -28.11
N THR A 325 1.47 9.95 -29.21
CA THR A 325 0.54 9.34 -30.16
C THR A 325 1.36 8.75 -31.30
N SER A 326 1.04 7.50 -31.70
CA SER A 326 1.64 6.70 -32.78
C SER A 326 3.03 6.09 -32.51
N CYS A 327 3.14 4.74 -32.49
CA CYS A 327 3.66 3.99 -33.64
C CYS A 327 3.67 2.46 -33.40
N TRP A 328 3.76 1.75 -34.53
CA TRP A 328 3.37 0.38 -34.81
C TRP A 328 4.42 -0.71 -34.51
N ARG A 329 3.89 -1.95 -34.35
CA ARG A 329 4.39 -3.29 -34.77
C ARG A 329 5.89 -3.64 -34.61
N ARG A 330 6.16 -4.64 -33.76
CA ARG A 330 6.83 -5.92 -34.09
C ARG A 330 6.88 -6.82 -32.84
N THR A 331 6.64 -8.12 -33.03
CA THR A 331 6.40 -9.14 -32.00
C THR A 331 7.63 -10.00 -31.72
N THR A 332 8.00 -10.19 -30.45
CA THR A 332 8.87 -11.28 -29.94
C THR A 332 8.47 -11.66 -28.49
N PRO A 333 8.64 -12.93 -28.03
CA PRO A 333 7.98 -13.46 -26.81
C PRO A 333 8.90 -13.56 -25.57
N ARG A 334 8.54 -13.70 -24.28
CA ARG A 334 7.39 -13.50 -23.33
C ARG A 334 7.93 -13.79 -21.90
N ARG A 335 7.51 -13.11 -20.80
CA ARG A 335 7.71 -13.57 -19.37
C ARG A 335 6.66 -12.98 -18.38
N ARG A 336 6.30 -13.73 -17.32
CA ARG A 336 5.45 -13.27 -16.18
C ARG A 336 6.13 -12.18 -15.34
N VAL A 337 5.33 -11.28 -14.76
CA VAL A 337 5.76 -10.43 -13.64
C VAL A 337 6.04 -11.34 -12.44
N THR A 338 7.25 -11.32 -11.90
CA THR A 338 7.55 -11.92 -10.59
C THR A 338 7.92 -10.82 -9.61
N TRP A 339 7.59 -11.02 -8.32
CA TRP A 339 7.86 -10.11 -7.21
C TRP A 339 9.27 -9.50 -7.25
N LYS A 340 10.29 -10.32 -7.56
CA LYS A 340 11.70 -9.90 -7.67
C LYS A 340 11.97 -8.89 -8.80
N ARG A 341 11.22 -8.96 -9.90
CA ARG A 341 11.43 -8.07 -11.06
C ARG A 341 10.76 -6.71 -10.84
N TRP A 342 9.61 -6.70 -10.17
CA TRP A 342 8.89 -5.47 -9.84
C TRP A 342 9.62 -4.62 -8.80
N ILE A 343 10.08 -5.23 -7.70
CA ILE A 343 10.88 -4.54 -6.67
C ILE A 343 12.17 -3.98 -7.25
N ARG A 344 12.86 -4.71 -8.14
CA ARG A 344 14.09 -4.22 -8.79
C ARG A 344 13.86 -2.99 -9.65
N THR A 345 12.69 -2.86 -10.27
CA THR A 345 12.34 -1.70 -11.09
C THR A 345 12.03 -0.49 -10.21
N ILE A 346 11.25 -0.66 -9.14
CA ILE A 346 10.93 0.41 -8.19
C ILE A 346 12.19 0.84 -7.41
N SER A 347 13.02 -0.11 -6.97
CA SER A 347 14.24 0.18 -6.20
C SER A 347 15.31 0.91 -7.03
N ARG A 348 15.33 0.72 -8.35
CA ARG A 348 16.24 1.46 -9.26
C ARG A 348 15.82 2.91 -9.49
N ALA A 349 14.60 3.29 -9.11
CA ALA A 349 14.11 4.66 -9.17
C ALA A 349 14.37 5.45 -7.86
N ARG A 350 14.97 4.85 -6.83
CA ARG A 350 15.46 5.58 -5.64
C ARG A 350 16.83 6.21 -5.95
N PRO A 351 17.00 7.55 -5.86
CA PRO A 351 18.33 8.13 -5.67
C PRO A 351 18.91 7.60 -4.37
N SER A 352 20.21 7.31 -4.35
CA SER A 352 20.92 6.80 -3.18
C SER A 352 20.65 7.66 -1.94
N ARG A 353 20.12 7.07 -0.86
CA ARG A 353 20.21 7.65 0.48
C ARG A 353 21.69 7.84 0.79
N ARG A 354 22.20 9.08 0.75
CA ARG A 354 23.40 9.43 1.51
C ARG A 354 22.96 9.50 2.97
N ARG A 355 23.67 8.73 3.81
CA ARG A 355 23.58 8.81 5.26
C ARG A 355 24.04 10.17 5.74
#